data_AF-A0A849DX10-F1
#
_entry.id   AF-A0A849DX10-F1
#
_cell.length_a   1.000
_cell.length_b   1.000
_cell.length_c   1.000
_cell.angle_alpha   90.00
_cell.angle_beta   90.00
_cell.angle_gamma   90.00
#
_symmetry.space_group_name_H-M   'P 1'
#
loop_
_entity.id
_entity.type
_entity.pdbx_description
1 polymer ?
#
loop_
_entity_poly.entity_id
_entity_poly.type
_entity_poly.pdbx_seq_one_letter_code
_entity_poly.pdbx_strand_id
1 'polypeptide(L)' 'KAKPRPECILKVKELKQDDEGRIVGWEIAETQEDVNMIWINQDDCIRCGACVAACPVDAISIQKVSLVTEPVT' A
#
# COMPACT_ATOMS: atom_id res chain seq x y z
N LYS A 1 -13.93 -8.44 -11.96
CA LYS A 1 -12.64 -7.94 -11.43
C LYS A 1 -12.58 -8.29 -9.94
N ALA A 2 -11.43 -8.73 -9.42
CA ALA A 2 -11.30 -9.01 -7.99
C ALA A 2 -11.47 -7.70 -7.20
N LYS A 3 -12.20 -7.76 -6.07
CA LYS A 3 -12.35 -6.60 -5.17
C LYS A 3 -11.10 -6.47 -4.29
N PRO A 4 -10.67 -5.25 -3.96
CA PRO A 4 -9.63 -5.08 -2.95
C PRO A 4 -10.11 -5.64 -1.62
N ARG A 5 -9.15 -6.16 -0.85
CA ARG A 5 -9.38 -6.47 0.56
C ARG A 5 -9.60 -5.16 1.35
N PRO A 6 -10.36 -5.20 2.46
CA PRO A 6 -10.86 -4.00 3.13
C PRO A 6 -9.76 -3.10 3.69
N GLU A 7 -8.59 -3.65 4.03
CA GLU A 7 -7.48 -2.90 4.65
C GLU A 7 -6.34 -2.63 3.66
N CYS A 8 -6.53 -2.94 2.37
CA CYS A 8 -5.50 -2.81 1.34
C CYS A 8 -5.21 -1.35 0.95
N ILE A 9 -6.24 -0.53 0.72
CA ILE A 9 -6.09 0.87 0.29
C ILE A 9 -6.45 1.79 1.44
N LEU A 10 -5.45 2.37 2.09
CA LEU A 10 -5.61 3.18 3.29
C LEU A 10 -5.36 4.66 2.97
N LYS A 11 -6.22 5.53 3.48
CA LYS A 11 -5.99 6.98 3.47
C LYS A 11 -5.36 7.34 4.80
N VAL A 12 -4.09 7.72 4.77
CA VAL A 12 -3.29 7.95 5.98
C VAL A 12 -2.96 9.42 6.13
N LYS A 13 -2.88 9.85 7.38
CA LYS A 13 -2.33 11.15 7.76
C LYS A 13 -0.81 11.11 7.82
N GLU A 14 -0.27 10.02 8.39
CA GLU A 14 1.16 9.86 8.62
C GLU A 14 1.60 8.39 8.54
N LEU A 15 2.86 8.16 8.13
CA LEU A 15 3.56 6.88 8.24
C LEU A 15 4.63 6.96 9.30
N LYS A 16 4.69 5.95 10.17
CA LYS A 16 5.70 5.84 11.24
C LYS A 16 6.88 5.04 10.71
N GLN A 17 8.07 5.63 10.79
CA GLN A 17 9.33 4.99 10.43
C GLN A 17 10.14 4.65 11.68
N ASP A 18 10.88 3.54 11.66
CA ASP A 18 11.90 3.27 12.67
C ASP A 18 13.22 3.98 12.34
N ASP A 19 14.24 3.79 13.18
CA ASP A 19 15.57 4.39 13.01
C ASP A 19 16.25 3.96 11.70
N GLU A 20 15.92 2.77 11.18
CA GLU A 20 16.41 2.27 9.88
C GLU A 20 15.57 2.75 8.68
N GLY A 21 14.54 3.60 8.90
CA GLY A 21 13.69 4.15 7.85
C GLY A 21 12.64 3.19 7.28
N ARG A 22 12.38 2.06 7.92
CA ARG A 22 11.33 1.11 7.52
C ARG A 22 9.99 1.59 8.07
N ILE A 23 8.94 1.42 7.29
CA ILE A 23 7.58 1.74 7.73
C ILE A 23 7.12 0.68 8.73
N VAL A 24 6.92 1.09 9.99
CA VAL A 24 6.48 0.22 11.10
C VAL A 24 5.03 0.48 11.52
N GLY A 25 4.38 1.48 10.94
CA GLY A 25 2.96 1.73 11.20
C GLY A 25 2.42 2.92 10.40
N TRP A 26 1.12 3.18 10.57
CA TRP A 26 0.41 4.27 9.91
C TRP A 26 -0.71 4.81 10.81
N GLU A 27 -1.02 6.09 10.64
CA GLU A 27 -2.18 6.74 11.25
C GLU A 27 -3.25 6.97 10.19
N ILE A 28 -4.44 6.39 10.38
CA ILE A 28 -5.56 6.57 9.46
C ILE A 28 -6.12 7.98 9.61
N ALA A 29 -6.34 8.65 8.48
CA ALA A 29 -7.00 9.95 8.46
C ALA A 29 -8.49 9.80 8.80
N GLU A 30 -8.97 10.53 9.80
CA GLU A 30 -10.37 10.49 10.24
C GLU A 30 -11.27 11.32 9.31
N THR A 31 -10.75 12.42 8.78
CA THR A 31 -11.44 13.31 7.84
C THR A 31 -10.75 13.33 6.48
N GLN A 32 -11.43 13.87 5.47
CA GLN A 32 -10.87 14.04 4.14
C GLN A 32 -9.74 15.08 4.10
N GLU A 33 -9.76 16.06 5.00
CA GLU A 33 -8.78 17.15 5.08
C GLU A 33 -7.46 16.67 5.69
N ASP A 34 -7.52 15.65 6.56
CA ASP A 34 -6.35 15.00 7.16
C ASP A 34 -5.65 14.01 6.22
N VAL A 35 -6.21 13.75 5.04
CA VAL A 35 -5.62 12.79 4.10
C VAL A 35 -4.38 13.40 3.46
N ASN A 36 -3.23 12.91 3.88
CA ASN A 36 -1.94 13.30 3.32
C ASN A 36 -1.52 12.37 2.18
N MET A 37 -1.77 11.06 2.31
CA MET A 37 -1.29 10.06 1.37
C MET A 37 -2.22 8.83 1.29
N ILE A 38 -2.18 8.14 0.15
CA ILE A 38 -2.72 6.79 0.01
C ILE A 38 -1.59 5.79 0.29
N TRP A 39 -1.77 4.96 1.31
CA TRP A 39 -0.86 3.87 1.67
C TRP A 39 -1.46 2.53 1.27
N ILE A 40 -0.63 1.64 0.71
CA ILE A 40 -1.05 0.29 0.35
C ILE A 40 -0.52 -0.69 1.38
N ASN A 41 -1.42 -1.24 2.20
CA ASN A 41 -1.06 -2.25 3.18
C ASN A 41 -0.65 -3.55 2.46
N GLN A 42 0.64 -3.85 2.46
CA GLN A 42 1.18 -5.01 1.77
C GLN A 42 0.75 -6.34 2.40
N ASP A 43 0.39 -6.35 3.69
CA ASP A 43 -0.06 -7.56 4.40
C ASP A 43 -1.43 -8.04 3.87
N ASP A 44 -2.31 -7.09 3.55
CA ASP A 44 -3.66 -7.36 3.00
C ASP A 44 -3.70 -7.29 1.46
N CYS A 45 -2.58 -6.93 0.82
CA CYS A 45 -2.49 -6.73 -0.62
C CYS A 45 -2.47 -8.05 -1.40
N ILE A 46 -3.60 -8.39 -2.03
CA ILE A 46 -3.70 -9.51 -2.97
C ILE A 46 -3.33 -9.16 -4.42
N ARG A 47 -2.70 -8.00 -4.65
CA ARG A 47 -2.30 -7.49 -5.99
C ARG A 47 -3.45 -7.42 -7.01
N CYS A 48 -4.65 -7.03 -6.58
CA CYS A 48 -5.85 -7.00 -7.44
C CYS A 48 -5.90 -5.88 -8.49
N GLY A 49 -5.04 -4.85 -8.41
CA GLY A 49 -5.06 -3.71 -9.34
C GLY A 49 -5.95 -2.53 -8.95
N ALA A 50 -6.75 -2.64 -7.88
CA ALA A 50 -7.69 -1.58 -7.51
C ALA A 50 -6.99 -0.27 -7.08
N CYS A 51 -5.82 -0.36 -6.46
CA CYS A 51 -5.04 0.81 -6.02
C CYS A 51 -4.56 1.70 -7.18
N VAL A 52 -4.29 1.12 -8.35
CA VAL A 52 -3.88 1.87 -9.56
C VAL A 52 -5.01 2.81 -9.98
N ALA A 53 -6.24 2.30 -10.06
CA ALA A 53 -7.41 3.10 -10.43
C ALA A 53 -7.84 4.08 -9.32
N ALA A 54 -7.50 3.80 -8.06
CA ALA A 54 -7.83 4.67 -6.93
C ALA A 54 -6.85 5.84 -6.76
N CYS A 55 -5.65 5.76 -7.35
CA CYS A 55 -4.63 6.79 -7.22
C CYS A 55 -4.99 8.00 -8.10
N PRO A 56 -5.23 9.19 -7.53
CA PRO A 56 -5.65 10.36 -8.31
C PRO A 56 -4.54 10.91 -9.21
N VAL A 57 -3.29 10.56 -8.92
CA VAL A 57 -2.09 11.08 -9.60
C VAL A 57 -1.30 9.97 -10.31
N ASP A 58 -1.90 8.79 -10.48
CA ASP A 58 -1.30 7.63 -11.17
C ASP A 58 0.09 7.21 -10.63
N ALA A 59 0.38 7.49 -9.37
CA ALA A 59 1.68 7.22 -8.75
C ALA A 59 1.90 5.73 -8.37
N ILE A 60 0.86 4.89 -8.48
CA ILE A 60 0.90 3.50 -8.02
C ILE A 60 1.01 2.54 -9.20
N SER A 61 2.00 1.66 -9.17
CA SER A 61 2.20 0.58 -10.13
C SER A 61 2.28 -0.78 -9.44
N ILE A 62 1.87 -1.85 -10.14
CA ILE A 62 1.95 -3.23 -9.63
C ILE A 62 3.04 -4.01 -10.34
N GLN A 63 3.96 -4.55 -9.55
CA GLN A 63 4.97 -5.48 -10.03
C GLN A 63 4.47 -6.92 -9.92
N LYS A 64 4.70 -7.69 -10.99
CA LYS A 64 4.48 -9.14 -10.99
C LYS A 64 5.65 -9.80 -10.28
N VAL A 65 5.35 -10.64 -9.30
CA VAL A 65 6.35 -11.47 -8.63
C VAL A 65 6.22 -12.89 -9.16
N SER A 66 7.36 -13.48 -9.48
CA SER A 66 7.45 -14.90 -9.87
C SER A 66 8.10 -15.65 -8.72
N LEU A 67 7.61 -16.85 -8.43
CA LEU A 67 8.26 -17.72 -7.46
C LEU A 67 9.59 -18.19 -8.06
N VAL A 68 10.69 -17.75 -7.47
CA VAL A 68 12.02 -18.28 -7.78
C VAL A 68 12.28 -19.40 -6.79
N THR A 69 12.46 -20.62 -7.29
CA THR A 69 12.77 -21.79 -6.45
C THR A 69 14.27 -21.95 -6.21
N GLU A 70 15.08 -21.11 -6.85
CA GLU A 70 16.54 -21.11 -6.72
C GLU A 70 16.94 -20.15 -5.58
N PRO A 71 17.85 -20.56 -4.69
CA PRO A 71 18.33 -19.69 -3.63
C PRO A 71 19.09 -18.50 -4.23
N VAL A 72 18.77 -17.28 -3.77
CA VAL A 72 19.63 -16.11 -4.00
C VAL A 72 20.99 -16.42 -3.39
N THR A 73 21.99 -16.57 -4.26
CA THR A 73 23.38 -16.88 -3.90
C THR A 73 24.11 -15.62 -3.50
#